data_AF-A0A0Z0B840-F1
#
_entry.id   AF-A0A0Z0B840-F1
#
_cell.length_a   1.000
_cell.length_b   1.000
_cell.length_c   1.000
_cell.angle_alpha   90.00
_cell.angle_beta   90.00
_cell.angle_gamma   90.00
#
_symmetry.space_group_name_H-M   'P 1'
#
loop_
_entity.id
_entity.type
_entity.pdbx_description
1 polymer ?
#
loop_
_entity_poly.entity_id
_entity_poly.type
_entity_poly.pdbx_seq_one_letter_code
_entity_poly.pdbx_strand_id
1 'polypeptide(L)'
;MFSSQYFKLKKDISHIKKLKWNEIKFRDKNYLFTCANFEKKKINVKILVNCENKATKSFYKYSNNSNLYTNVQEIENNHKNVLSKKMENTNENINMNKRYISDECNKGDLFRKTEKDKNNELDRYNVENMNDGIKSKKSNSDDIIDLTLSDVWSKKTLIVEYKNNIIEILLNRKEKLNAINKDMINGLLNMVKSLSNDDRCNLIVIRSINQNCFCSGSDVKDIVQNKDQGINHLKQLYKYINFISKINKNILCIWNGYAMGGGLGISMYTQYRIINTNVIFSMPENKIGFFPDVGSSYFLKKYFSRNIALHLGLTSLRLNEIDLINFKVCTNYIKNLDQFLNELYNIKKEDPNKFNEEFIKILNKYPPKVNVNAKPVLTEELISNIDKYYTSANNLEELINNLKKNEDNDNFCKQLLLDINANCYFSCQLWFSYFIYNYEKSMEEVLDNDFKMTQYFLYHTNTFEKGVTEILIKKNKNFQWIKDHENNPVQLEETIEDILMNKNLLSIKDEFI
;
A
#
# COMPACT_ATOMS: atom_id res chain seq x y z
N MET A 1 -13.70 45.94 34.39
CA MET A 1 -14.72 46.53 35.27
C MET A 1 -16.10 46.04 34.81
N PHE A 2 -16.81 45.34 35.71
CA PHE A 2 -18.26 45.20 35.92
C PHE A 2 -19.20 45.17 34.69
N SER A 3 -19.92 44.07 34.34
CA SER A 3 -20.92 43.23 35.03
C SER A 3 -22.39 43.64 34.86
N SER A 4 -23.25 42.61 34.75
CA SER A 4 -24.73 42.54 34.91
C SER A 4 -25.52 42.58 33.58
N GLN A 5 -26.52 41.73 33.33
CA GLN A 5 -27.53 41.17 34.23
C GLN A 5 -27.95 39.72 33.97
N TYR A 6 -28.34 39.07 35.07
CA TYR A 6 -28.95 37.76 35.26
C TYR A 6 -30.45 37.94 35.59
N PHE A 7 -31.34 37.11 35.04
CA PHE A 7 -32.64 36.67 35.62
C PHE A 7 -33.02 35.37 34.86
N LYS A 8 -32.96 34.14 35.39
CA LYS A 8 -33.58 33.49 36.56
C LYS A 8 -35.07 33.16 36.34
N LEU A 9 -35.36 31.91 36.01
CA LEU A 9 -36.57 31.19 36.43
C LEU A 9 -36.27 29.68 36.51
N LYS A 10 -36.39 29.13 37.72
CA LYS A 10 -36.18 27.74 38.12
C LYS A 10 -37.28 27.43 39.13
N LYS A 11 -37.80 26.19 39.09
CA LYS A 11 -38.71 25.48 40.02
C LYS A 11 -40.22 25.72 39.78
N ASP A 12 -41.12 24.73 39.88
CA ASP A 12 -41.20 23.51 40.70
C ASP A 12 -41.62 22.26 39.86
N ILE A 13 -41.12 21.03 40.02
CA ILE A 13 -41.05 20.08 41.16
C ILE A 13 -42.37 19.33 41.44
N SER A 14 -42.29 18.00 41.26
CA SER A 14 -42.84 16.89 42.06
C SER A 14 -44.17 16.19 41.70
N HIS A 15 -44.09 14.86 41.89
CA HIS A 15 -45.12 13.81 41.89
C HIS A 15 -45.49 13.27 40.50
N ILE A 16 -45.19 12.01 40.12
CA ILE A 16 -45.51 10.77 40.84
C ILE A 16 -44.42 9.69 40.62
N LYS A 17 -44.00 9.06 41.74
CA LYS A 17 -43.29 7.78 41.81
C LYS A 17 -44.32 6.65 42.00
N LYS A 18 -44.03 5.47 41.43
CA LYS A 18 -44.50 4.09 41.74
C LYS A 18 -45.85 3.60 41.18
N LEU A 19 -45.78 2.51 40.39
CA LEU A 19 -46.54 1.23 40.39
C LEU A 19 -46.11 0.42 39.12
N LYS A 20 -45.19 -0.55 39.15
CA LYS A 20 -45.22 -2.01 39.50
C LYS A 20 -45.98 -2.98 38.55
N TRP A 21 -45.20 -3.92 37.97
CA TRP A 21 -45.43 -5.36 37.62
C TRP A 21 -46.19 -5.69 36.30
N ASN A 22 -45.68 -6.55 35.38
CA ASN A 22 -45.41 -7.99 35.53
C ASN A 22 -44.19 -8.56 34.76
N GLU A 23 -43.62 -9.63 35.36
CA GLU A 23 -42.66 -10.61 34.81
C GLU A 23 -43.33 -11.69 33.92
N ILE A 24 -42.51 -12.34 33.07
CA ILE A 24 -42.39 -13.78 32.69
C ILE A 24 -41.78 -13.83 31.26
N LYS A 25 -40.43 -13.89 31.08
CA LYS A 25 -39.46 -15.02 31.00
C LYS A 25 -39.51 -15.88 29.71
N PHE A 26 -38.37 -15.97 28.99
CA PHE A 26 -37.53 -17.18 28.73
C PHE A 26 -36.28 -16.77 27.88
N ARG A 27 -35.05 -16.79 28.44
CA ARG A 27 -33.89 -17.71 28.16
C ARG A 27 -33.27 -17.53 26.75
N ASP A 28 -31.96 -17.38 26.53
CA ASP A 28 -30.77 -17.91 27.20
C ASP A 28 -29.50 -17.02 27.04
N LYS A 29 -28.53 -17.31 27.91
CA LYS A 29 -27.31 -16.57 28.28
C LYS A 29 -26.04 -17.00 27.50
N ASN A 30 -25.13 -16.04 27.36
CA ASN A 30 -23.65 -16.10 27.45
C ASN A 30 -22.84 -16.94 26.44
N TYR A 31 -21.71 -16.37 26.00
CA TYR A 31 -20.30 -16.78 26.28
C TYR A 31 -19.40 -15.94 25.34
N LEU A 32 -18.70 -14.88 25.79
CA LEU A 32 -17.38 -14.92 26.44
C LEU A 32 -16.47 -16.01 25.87
N PHE A 33 -15.61 -15.65 24.92
CA PHE A 33 -14.54 -16.52 24.42
C PHE A 33 -13.36 -16.49 25.39
N THR A 34 -13.24 -17.58 26.16
CA THR A 34 -12.00 -18.00 26.83
C THR A 34 -11.29 -19.03 25.95
N CYS A 35 -9.99 -18.80 25.71
CA CYS A 35 -9.10 -19.78 25.08
C CYS A 35 -9.00 -21.03 25.96
N ALA A 36 -9.16 -22.21 25.37
CA ALA A 36 -8.93 -23.49 26.02
C ALA A 36 -7.86 -24.28 25.27
N ASN A 37 -6.87 -24.74 26.03
CA ASN A 37 -5.86 -25.73 25.68
C ASN A 37 -6.46 -26.94 24.96
N PHE A 38 -5.82 -27.38 23.88
CA PHE A 38 -6.01 -28.74 23.36
C PHE A 38 -4.66 -29.41 23.15
N GLU A 39 -4.24 -30.17 24.15
CA GLU A 39 -3.36 -31.32 23.93
C GLU A 39 -4.13 -32.45 23.24
N LYS A 40 -3.44 -33.05 22.26
CA LYS A 40 -3.51 -34.46 21.82
C LYS A 40 -4.89 -35.13 21.85
N LYS A 41 -5.50 -35.25 20.66
CA LYS A 41 -6.21 -36.48 20.25
C LYS A 41 -6.22 -36.60 18.72
N LYS A 42 -5.65 -37.70 18.22
CA LYS A 42 -5.75 -38.17 16.83
C LYS A 42 -7.22 -38.23 16.41
N ILE A 43 -7.61 -37.52 15.35
CA ILE A 43 -8.90 -37.74 14.67
C ILE A 43 -8.66 -37.89 13.17
N ASN A 44 -9.21 -38.98 12.65
CA ASN A 44 -9.08 -39.52 11.29
C ASN A 44 -9.58 -38.55 10.20
N VAL A 45 -8.77 -38.41 9.15
CA VAL A 45 -9.13 -37.77 7.88
C VAL A 45 -10.12 -38.66 7.12
N LYS A 46 -11.42 -38.38 7.22
CA LYS A 46 -12.43 -38.93 6.29
C LYS A 46 -13.76 -38.15 6.17
N ILE A 47 -13.80 -36.86 6.54
CA ILE A 47 -15.01 -36.02 6.36
C ILE A 47 -14.61 -34.64 5.79
N LEU A 48 -14.07 -34.62 4.58
CA LEU A 48 -13.85 -33.39 3.79
C LEU A 48 -14.17 -33.60 2.29
N VAL A 49 -15.00 -34.60 1.97
CA VAL A 49 -15.46 -34.88 0.59
C VAL A 49 -17.00 -34.92 0.52
N ASN A 50 -17.69 -33.97 1.16
CA ASN A 50 -19.14 -33.88 1.01
C ASN A 50 -19.75 -32.47 1.10
N CYS A 51 -18.96 -31.43 0.85
CA CYS A 51 -19.43 -30.03 0.77
C CYS A 51 -19.15 -29.35 -0.58
N GLU A 52 -19.06 -30.10 -1.68
CA GLU A 52 -19.00 -29.56 -3.06
C GLU A 52 -20.19 -29.97 -3.95
N ASN A 53 -21.21 -30.66 -3.42
CA ASN A 53 -22.40 -31.08 -4.18
C ASN A 53 -23.70 -30.36 -3.77
N LYS A 54 -23.61 -29.11 -3.28
CA LYS A 54 -24.79 -28.28 -2.93
C LYS A 54 -24.78 -26.85 -3.50
N ALA A 55 -23.94 -26.55 -4.49
CA ALA A 55 -23.93 -25.25 -5.18
C ALA A 55 -24.31 -25.34 -6.68
N THR A 56 -24.92 -26.43 -7.13
CA THR A 56 -25.38 -26.64 -8.52
C THR A 56 -26.91 -26.81 -8.66
N LYS A 57 -27.69 -26.39 -7.65
CA LYS A 57 -29.17 -26.47 -7.68
C LYS A 57 -29.92 -25.14 -7.53
N SER A 58 -29.24 -23.99 -7.60
CA SER A 58 -29.89 -22.66 -7.53
C SER A 58 -29.85 -21.86 -8.85
N PHE A 59 -29.43 -22.45 -9.97
CA PHE A 59 -29.34 -21.76 -11.27
C PHE A 59 -30.41 -22.16 -12.32
N TYR A 60 -31.46 -22.89 -11.93
CA TYR A 60 -32.61 -23.20 -12.81
C TYR A 60 -33.92 -22.80 -12.16
N LYS A 61 -34.19 -21.50 -12.15
CA LYS A 61 -35.53 -20.94 -12.02
C LYS A 61 -35.48 -19.53 -12.61
N TYR A 62 -35.57 -19.43 -13.94
CA TYR A 62 -36.08 -18.31 -14.74
C TYR A 62 -35.60 -18.48 -16.20
N SER A 63 -36.24 -19.39 -16.94
CA SER A 63 -36.22 -19.38 -18.41
C SER A 63 -37.37 -20.25 -18.95
N ASN A 64 -38.60 -19.75 -18.83
CA ASN A 64 -39.67 -20.13 -19.76
C ASN A 64 -39.75 -19.04 -20.82
N ASN A 65 -39.10 -19.25 -21.96
CA ASN A 65 -39.71 -19.07 -23.27
C ASN A 65 -38.76 -19.46 -24.41
N SER A 66 -39.27 -20.39 -25.22
CA SER A 66 -39.03 -20.64 -26.65
C SER A 66 -37.61 -20.96 -27.16
N ASN A 67 -37.55 -22.16 -27.75
CA ASN A 67 -36.79 -22.57 -28.95
C ASN A 67 -35.27 -22.64 -28.86
N LEU A 68 -34.73 -23.86 -28.76
CA LEU A 68 -33.74 -24.43 -29.69
C LEU A 68 -33.28 -25.81 -29.17
N TYR A 69 -33.95 -26.86 -29.65
CA TYR A 69 -33.43 -28.23 -29.62
C TYR A 69 -32.48 -28.40 -30.80
N THR A 70 -31.17 -28.50 -30.52
CA THR A 70 -30.16 -29.40 -31.13
C THR A 70 -28.77 -29.00 -30.61
N ASN A 71 -27.92 -29.98 -30.27
CA ASN A 71 -26.50 -29.88 -29.87
C ASN A 71 -26.11 -29.95 -28.38
N VAL A 72 -26.95 -30.49 -27.50
CA VAL A 72 -26.56 -30.74 -26.09
C VAL A 72 -25.71 -32.02 -25.93
N GLN A 73 -25.86 -33.02 -26.82
CA GLN A 73 -25.15 -34.30 -26.70
C GLN A 73 -23.68 -34.27 -27.20
N GLU A 74 -23.29 -33.36 -28.09
CA GLU A 74 -21.90 -33.20 -28.54
C GLU A 74 -21.02 -32.45 -27.51
N ILE A 75 -21.62 -31.57 -26.72
CA ILE A 75 -20.90 -30.79 -25.69
C ILE A 75 -20.58 -31.66 -24.46
N GLU A 76 -21.48 -32.59 -24.09
CA GLU A 76 -21.25 -33.51 -22.97
C GLU A 76 -20.13 -34.53 -23.24
N ASN A 77 -20.00 -35.02 -24.48
CA ASN A 77 -18.94 -35.97 -24.84
C ASN A 77 -17.56 -35.30 -24.94
N ASN A 78 -17.50 -34.04 -25.38
CA ASN A 78 -16.25 -33.27 -25.40
C ASN A 78 -15.78 -32.87 -24.00
N HIS A 79 -16.69 -32.57 -23.06
CA HIS A 79 -16.32 -32.27 -21.67
C HIS A 79 -15.76 -33.48 -20.92
N LYS A 80 -16.31 -34.69 -21.13
CA LYS A 80 -15.80 -35.93 -20.50
C LYS A 80 -14.38 -36.29 -20.99
N ASN A 81 -14.09 -36.11 -22.28
CA ASN A 81 -12.77 -36.38 -22.86
C ASN A 81 -11.68 -35.38 -22.44
N VAL A 82 -12.05 -34.14 -22.11
CA VAL A 82 -11.11 -33.12 -21.59
C VAL A 82 -10.81 -33.33 -20.10
N LEU A 83 -11.80 -33.81 -19.33
CA LEU A 83 -11.63 -34.14 -17.91
C LEU A 83 -10.78 -35.39 -17.68
N SER A 84 -10.93 -36.43 -18.53
CA SER A 84 -10.08 -37.63 -18.45
C SER A 84 -8.61 -37.32 -18.77
N LYS A 85 -8.34 -36.54 -19.84
CA LYS A 85 -6.97 -36.09 -20.18
C LYS A 85 -6.34 -35.17 -19.12
N LYS A 86 -7.13 -34.37 -18.40
CA LYS A 86 -6.63 -33.56 -17.27
C LYS A 86 -6.32 -34.40 -16.04
N MET A 87 -7.06 -35.48 -15.79
CA MET A 87 -6.82 -36.42 -14.68
C MET A 87 -5.59 -37.32 -14.92
N GLU A 88 -5.32 -37.72 -16.17
CA GLU A 88 -4.10 -38.47 -16.51
C GLU A 88 -2.83 -37.62 -16.34
N ASN A 89 -2.84 -36.37 -16.82
CA ASN A 89 -1.70 -35.44 -16.67
C ASN A 89 -1.45 -35.02 -15.20
N THR A 90 -2.46 -35.04 -14.33
CA THR A 90 -2.26 -34.77 -12.89
C THR A 90 -1.71 -35.98 -12.16
N ASN A 91 -2.11 -37.19 -12.54
CA ASN A 91 -1.56 -38.42 -11.95
C ASN A 91 -0.10 -38.69 -12.35
N GLU A 92 0.32 -38.33 -13.58
CA GLU A 92 1.74 -38.40 -13.97
C GLU A 92 2.61 -37.39 -13.21
N ASN A 93 2.13 -36.17 -12.99
CA ASN A 93 2.84 -35.14 -12.21
C ASN A 93 2.93 -35.50 -10.71
N ILE A 94 1.93 -36.18 -10.16
CA ILE A 94 1.96 -36.67 -8.77
C ILE A 94 2.95 -37.84 -8.62
N ASN A 95 3.07 -38.71 -9.63
CA ASN A 95 4.04 -39.81 -9.61
C ASN A 95 5.50 -39.35 -9.83
N MET A 96 5.72 -38.28 -10.60
CA MET A 96 7.04 -37.63 -10.73
C MET A 96 7.47 -36.97 -9.41
N ASN A 97 6.57 -36.26 -8.74
CA ASN A 97 6.88 -35.62 -7.45
C ASN A 97 7.10 -36.61 -6.30
N LYS A 98 6.48 -37.80 -6.34
CA LYS A 98 6.74 -38.86 -5.36
C LYS A 98 8.13 -39.51 -5.53
N ARG A 99 8.67 -39.57 -6.76
CA ARG A 99 10.05 -40.06 -7.01
C ARG A 99 11.12 -39.06 -6.56
N TYR A 100 10.86 -37.75 -6.71
CA TYR A 100 11.78 -36.72 -6.20
C TYR A 100 11.85 -36.68 -4.66
N ILE A 101 10.74 -36.96 -3.97
CA ILE A 101 10.69 -36.96 -2.49
C ILE A 101 11.30 -38.24 -1.89
N SER A 102 11.38 -39.36 -2.62
CA SER A 102 12.06 -40.58 -2.16
C SER A 102 13.59 -40.52 -2.28
N ASP A 103 14.13 -39.70 -3.17
CA ASP A 103 15.59 -39.61 -3.41
C ASP A 103 16.31 -38.61 -2.47
N GLU A 104 15.58 -37.68 -1.84
CA GLU A 104 16.14 -36.76 -0.83
C GLU A 104 16.12 -37.31 0.61
N CYS A 105 15.39 -38.40 0.87
CA CYS A 105 15.34 -39.04 2.20
C CYS A 105 16.50 -40.03 2.48
N ASN A 106 17.40 -40.26 1.51
CA ASN A 106 18.58 -41.14 1.67
C ASN A 106 19.91 -40.41 1.88
N LYS A 107 19.88 -39.11 2.25
CA LYS A 107 21.09 -38.34 2.64
C LYS A 107 20.84 -37.57 3.94
N GLY A 108 20.79 -38.30 5.05
CA GLY A 108 20.64 -37.69 6.38
C GLY A 108 20.97 -38.60 7.57
N ASP A 109 21.43 -39.83 7.36
CA ASP A 109 21.90 -40.73 8.42
C ASP A 109 23.43 -40.68 8.54
N LEU A 110 23.95 -39.59 9.10
CA LEU A 110 25.27 -39.55 9.75
C LEU A 110 25.24 -38.44 10.80
N PHE A 111 25.69 -38.77 12.01
CA PHE A 111 25.69 -37.98 13.25
C PHE A 111 24.47 -38.14 14.18
N ARG A 112 24.40 -39.30 14.83
CA ARG A 112 24.24 -39.43 16.30
C ARG A 112 24.43 -40.89 16.73
N LYS A 113 25.69 -41.28 16.93
CA LYS A 113 26.08 -42.43 17.77
C LYS A 113 27.01 -41.88 18.86
N THR A 114 26.99 -42.54 20.01
CA THR A 114 27.55 -42.18 21.33
C THR A 114 26.59 -41.29 22.14
N GLU A 115 26.02 -41.66 23.30
CA GLU A 115 26.29 -42.69 24.29
C GLU A 115 24.96 -43.20 24.88
N LYS A 116 24.78 -44.52 24.89
CA LYS A 116 23.89 -45.22 25.82
C LYS A 116 24.79 -46.29 26.42
N ASP A 117 25.12 -46.16 27.69
CA ASP A 117 25.41 -47.29 28.55
C ASP A 117 25.28 -46.89 30.02
N LYS A 118 24.75 -47.84 30.80
CA LYS A 118 24.63 -47.91 32.28
C LYS A 118 23.31 -47.45 32.90
N ASN A 119 22.32 -48.33 32.75
CA ASN A 119 21.63 -49.10 33.80
C ASN A 119 21.62 -48.61 35.26
N ASN A 120 20.40 -48.68 35.81
CA ASN A 120 19.97 -49.17 37.14
C ASN A 120 20.52 -48.52 38.42
N GLU A 121 19.60 -48.03 39.27
CA GLU A 121 19.32 -48.51 40.65
C GLU A 121 18.30 -47.55 41.33
N LEU A 122 17.20 -48.08 41.90
CA LEU A 122 16.84 -48.09 43.36
C LEU A 122 16.71 -46.69 43.99
N ASP A 123 15.82 -46.37 44.92
CA ASP A 123 14.68 -46.98 45.60
C ASP A 123 14.04 -45.81 46.41
N ARG A 124 12.73 -45.89 46.64
CA ARG A 124 11.96 -45.41 47.81
C ARG A 124 12.05 -43.95 48.36
N TYR A 125 10.84 -43.52 48.75
CA TYR A 125 10.45 -42.86 50.01
C TYR A 125 9.90 -41.41 49.98
N ASN A 126 8.66 -41.36 50.49
CA ASN A 126 7.98 -40.38 51.35
C ASN A 126 7.26 -39.14 50.78
N VAL A 127 5.95 -39.20 51.04
CA VAL A 127 5.01 -38.10 51.29
C VAL A 127 5.30 -37.53 52.68
N GLU A 128 5.44 -36.20 52.82
CA GLU A 128 4.76 -35.37 53.82
C GLU A 128 5.20 -33.88 53.77
N ASN A 129 4.18 -33.02 53.68
CA ASN A 129 4.02 -31.64 54.16
C ASN A 129 5.24 -30.78 54.56
N MET A 130 5.34 -29.57 53.99
CA MET A 130 5.16 -28.32 54.74
C MET A 130 5.11 -27.10 53.79
N ASN A 131 4.13 -26.23 54.04
CA ASN A 131 4.07 -24.86 53.55
C ASN A 131 5.31 -24.09 54.01
N ASP A 132 5.96 -23.36 53.11
CA ASP A 132 6.33 -21.96 53.35
C ASP A 132 6.77 -21.25 52.07
N GLY A 133 6.46 -19.96 52.01
CA GLY A 133 6.34 -19.17 50.79
C GLY A 133 7.61 -19.03 49.95
N ILE A 134 7.44 -19.16 48.63
CA ILE A 134 8.41 -18.68 47.65
C ILE A 134 7.65 -17.91 46.57
N LYS A 135 8.01 -16.62 46.45
CA LYS A 135 7.70 -15.75 45.32
C LYS A 135 7.96 -16.50 44.02
N SER A 136 6.91 -16.86 43.29
CA SER A 136 7.05 -17.41 41.95
C SER A 136 7.57 -16.30 41.02
N LYS A 137 8.85 -16.40 40.67
CA LYS A 137 9.38 -15.88 39.40
C LYS A 137 8.41 -16.33 38.29
N LYS A 138 7.66 -15.39 37.71
CA LYS A 138 7.00 -15.63 36.42
C LYS A 138 8.11 -15.76 35.39
N SER A 139 8.38 -17.00 35.02
CA SER A 139 9.17 -17.36 33.85
C SER A 139 8.51 -16.77 32.61
N ASN A 140 9.33 -16.09 31.81
CA ASN A 140 9.04 -15.64 30.45
C ASN A 140 8.48 -16.79 29.60
N SER A 141 7.17 -16.75 29.32
CA SER A 141 6.56 -17.60 28.30
C SER A 141 5.37 -16.93 27.58
N ASP A 142 5.24 -15.61 27.64
CA ASP A 142 4.33 -14.86 26.75
C ASP A 142 5.07 -14.43 25.47
N ASP A 143 6.02 -15.27 25.06
CA ASP A 143 6.68 -15.30 23.76
C ASP A 143 5.65 -15.72 22.71
N ILE A 144 5.22 -14.77 21.88
CA ILE A 144 4.87 -14.91 20.46
C ILE A 144 4.51 -13.49 19.99
N ILE A 145 5.35 -12.87 19.16
CA ILE A 145 4.79 -12.02 18.10
C ILE A 145 3.84 -12.96 17.40
N ASP A 146 2.54 -12.64 17.33
CA ASP A 146 1.58 -13.42 16.54
C ASP A 146 1.97 -13.30 15.05
N LEU A 147 3.05 -14.00 14.69
CA LEU A 147 3.49 -14.28 13.33
C LEU A 147 2.57 -15.33 12.70
N THR A 148 1.61 -15.90 13.45
CA THR A 148 0.47 -16.60 12.86
C THR A 148 -0.51 -15.64 12.15
N LEU A 149 -0.53 -14.34 12.49
CA LEU A 149 -1.10 -13.28 11.63
C LEU A 149 -0.22 -12.96 10.41
N SER A 150 1.07 -13.33 10.44
CA SER A 150 1.87 -13.35 9.20
C SER A 150 1.24 -14.33 8.21
N ASP A 151 0.67 -15.47 8.59
CA ASP A 151 -0.03 -16.35 7.63
C ASP A 151 -1.36 -15.76 7.10
N VAL A 152 -1.94 -14.75 7.76
CA VAL A 152 -3.17 -14.05 7.30
C VAL A 152 -2.83 -12.91 6.32
N TRP A 153 -1.67 -12.27 6.46
CA TRP A 153 -1.19 -11.21 5.55
C TRP A 153 -0.18 -11.70 4.51
N SER A 154 0.52 -12.79 4.81
CA SER A 154 1.52 -13.44 3.97
C SER A 154 0.88 -14.54 3.15
N LYS A 155 0.87 -14.29 1.85
CA LYS A 155 1.36 -15.21 0.80
C LYS A 155 1.13 -14.65 -0.59
N LYS A 156 0.28 -13.63 -0.77
CA LYS A 156 0.02 -13.05 -2.11
C LYS A 156 0.67 -11.71 -2.41
N THR A 157 0.76 -10.78 -1.45
CA THR A 157 1.16 -9.39 -1.78
C THR A 157 2.26 -8.81 -0.90
N LEU A 158 2.41 -9.28 0.34
CA LEU A 158 3.43 -8.84 1.30
C LEU A 158 4.10 -10.06 1.93
N ILE A 159 5.41 -9.95 2.19
CA ILE A 159 6.15 -10.91 3.03
C ILE A 159 6.69 -10.14 4.23
N VAL A 160 6.58 -10.71 5.42
CA VAL A 160 6.99 -10.06 6.66
C VAL A 160 8.02 -10.93 7.37
N GLU A 161 9.16 -10.33 7.71
CA GLU A 161 10.23 -10.98 8.45
C GLU A 161 10.59 -10.17 9.70
N TYR A 162 10.85 -10.86 10.81
CA TYR A 162 11.34 -10.23 12.04
C TYR A 162 12.79 -10.65 12.30
N LYS A 163 13.69 -9.68 12.46
CA LYS A 163 15.12 -9.89 12.70
C LYS A 163 15.63 -8.86 13.71
N ASN A 164 15.95 -9.27 14.93
CA ASN A 164 16.63 -8.44 15.94
C ASN A 164 16.05 -7.02 16.07
N ASN A 165 14.78 -6.93 16.48
CA ASN A 165 14.02 -5.67 16.61
C ASN A 165 13.72 -4.93 15.30
N ILE A 166 13.97 -5.54 14.16
CA ILE A 166 13.64 -5.00 12.84
C ILE A 166 12.50 -5.82 12.25
N ILE A 167 11.44 -5.15 11.83
CA ILE A 167 10.38 -5.75 11.02
C ILE A 167 10.61 -5.35 9.58
N GLU A 168 10.83 -6.33 8.71
CA GLU A 168 10.97 -6.13 7.29
C GLU A 168 9.68 -6.50 6.57
N ILE A 169 9.16 -5.56 5.79
CA ILE A 169 7.97 -5.69 4.95
C ILE A 169 8.43 -5.66 3.50
N LEU A 170 8.28 -6.80 2.81
CA LEU A 170 8.62 -6.96 1.41
C LEU A 170 7.37 -6.83 0.54
N LEU A 171 7.38 -5.86 -0.38
CA LEU A 171 6.39 -5.76 -1.44
C LEU A 171 6.58 -6.93 -2.41
N ASN A 172 5.56 -7.81 -2.50
CA ASN A 172 5.62 -9.09 -3.19
C ASN A 172 4.48 -9.24 -4.21
N ARG A 173 4.52 -8.43 -5.28
CA ARG A 173 3.71 -8.61 -6.50
C ARG A 173 4.58 -8.38 -7.73
N LYS A 174 5.64 -9.18 -7.87
CA LYS A 174 6.70 -8.99 -8.88
C LYS A 174 6.14 -8.89 -10.30
N GLU A 175 5.15 -9.70 -10.62
CA GLU A 175 4.46 -9.78 -11.91
C GLU A 175 3.63 -8.53 -12.26
N LYS A 176 3.33 -7.70 -11.26
CA LYS A 176 2.64 -6.41 -11.39
C LYS A 176 3.52 -5.23 -11.02
N LEU A 177 4.86 -5.40 -10.97
CA LEU A 177 5.80 -4.35 -10.56
C LEU A 177 5.42 -3.73 -9.20
N ASN A 178 4.93 -4.57 -8.29
CA ASN A 178 4.43 -4.16 -6.98
C ASN A 178 3.35 -3.06 -7.03
N ALA A 179 2.54 -3.03 -8.08
CA ALA A 179 1.34 -2.20 -8.08
C ALA A 179 0.52 -2.47 -6.80
N ILE A 180 0.00 -1.43 -6.16
CA ILE A 180 -0.69 -1.55 -4.88
C ILE A 180 -2.14 -1.92 -5.15
N ASN A 181 -2.56 -3.10 -4.71
CA ASN A 181 -3.98 -3.46 -4.68
C ASN A 181 -4.58 -3.27 -3.28
N LYS A 182 -5.89 -3.52 -3.16
CA LYS A 182 -6.64 -3.45 -1.91
C LYS A 182 -5.99 -4.29 -0.78
N ASP A 183 -5.58 -5.52 -1.06
CA ASP A 183 -5.03 -6.41 -0.04
C ASP A 183 -3.69 -5.88 0.49
N MET A 184 -2.82 -5.40 -0.41
CA MET A 184 -1.54 -4.83 -0.04
C MET A 184 -1.70 -3.60 0.84
N ILE A 185 -2.55 -2.63 0.47
CA ILE A 185 -2.67 -1.40 1.26
C ILE A 185 -3.35 -1.63 2.61
N ASN A 186 -4.33 -2.53 2.68
CA ASN A 186 -4.95 -2.91 3.95
C ASN A 186 -3.94 -3.61 4.87
N GLY A 187 -3.12 -4.52 4.30
CA GLY A 187 -2.05 -5.19 5.04
C GLY A 187 -1.03 -4.18 5.58
N LEU A 188 -0.55 -3.27 4.74
CA LEU A 188 0.37 -2.20 5.14
C LEU A 188 -0.20 -1.35 6.27
N LEU A 189 -1.44 -0.85 6.13
CA LEU A 189 -2.10 -0.04 7.14
C LEU A 189 -2.25 -0.77 8.48
N ASN A 190 -2.70 -2.02 8.46
CA ASN A 190 -2.86 -2.82 9.67
C ASN A 190 -1.51 -3.10 10.35
N MET A 191 -0.47 -3.38 9.56
CA MET A 191 0.87 -3.61 10.09
C MET A 191 1.45 -2.35 10.74
N VAL A 192 1.47 -1.21 10.05
CA VAL A 192 2.05 0.01 10.65
C VAL A 192 1.31 0.44 11.91
N LYS A 193 -0.02 0.25 11.96
CA LYS A 193 -0.82 0.47 13.17
C LYS A 193 -0.47 -0.49 14.31
N SER A 194 -0.28 -1.76 14.00
CA SER A 194 0.07 -2.77 15.01
C SER A 194 1.48 -2.54 15.55
N LEU A 195 2.40 -2.13 14.68
CA LEU A 195 3.81 -1.91 15.01
C LEU A 195 4.09 -0.56 15.66
N SER A 196 3.17 0.41 15.60
CA SER A 196 3.41 1.76 16.12
C SER A 196 3.75 1.76 17.61
N ASN A 197 3.10 0.87 18.38
CA ASN A 197 3.25 0.74 19.83
C ASN A 197 3.89 -0.61 20.24
N ASP A 198 4.48 -1.35 19.29
CA ASP A 198 5.18 -2.60 19.61
C ASP A 198 6.62 -2.30 20.02
N ASP A 199 6.95 -2.52 21.30
CA ASP A 199 8.28 -2.27 21.87
C ASP A 199 9.35 -3.26 21.35
N ARG A 200 8.92 -4.39 20.75
CA ARG A 200 9.85 -5.35 20.13
C ARG A 200 10.34 -4.89 18.78
N CYS A 201 9.69 -3.88 18.18
CA CYS A 201 10.06 -3.34 16.88
C CYS A 201 10.69 -1.95 17.09
N ASN A 202 11.97 -1.79 16.75
CA ASN A 202 12.66 -0.50 16.77
C ASN A 202 12.69 0.16 15.38
N LEU A 203 12.66 -0.64 14.31
CA LEU A 203 12.72 -0.18 12.93
C LEU A 203 11.81 -1.02 12.03
N ILE A 204 11.01 -0.34 11.20
CA ILE A 204 10.27 -0.96 10.10
C ILE A 204 11.06 -0.70 8.81
N VAL A 205 11.40 -1.76 8.07
CA VAL A 205 12.04 -1.67 6.76
C VAL A 205 11.02 -2.04 5.70
N ILE A 206 10.72 -1.15 4.77
CA ILE A 206 9.87 -1.43 3.61
C ILE A 206 10.75 -1.48 2.37
N ARG A 207 10.79 -2.64 1.71
CA ARG A 207 11.55 -2.81 0.46
C ARG A 207 10.83 -3.74 -0.50
N SER A 208 11.39 -3.89 -1.69
CA SER A 208 10.83 -4.74 -2.75
C SER A 208 11.57 -6.07 -2.86
N ILE A 209 10.86 -7.12 -3.28
CA ILE A 209 11.49 -8.36 -3.77
C ILE A 209 11.96 -8.26 -5.22
N ASN A 210 11.47 -7.27 -5.96
CA ASN A 210 11.84 -7.02 -7.35
C ASN A 210 13.12 -6.18 -7.34
N GLN A 211 14.09 -6.49 -8.20
CA GLN A 211 15.36 -5.77 -8.29
C GLN A 211 15.25 -4.43 -9.02
N ASN A 212 14.29 -4.29 -9.94
CA ASN A 212 14.16 -3.12 -10.82
C ASN A 212 12.88 -2.31 -10.59
N CYS A 213 12.18 -2.55 -9.48
CA CYS A 213 11.00 -1.79 -9.13
C CYS A 213 10.71 -1.90 -7.64
N PHE A 214 10.64 -0.76 -6.97
CA PHE A 214 10.13 -0.64 -5.62
C PHE A 214 8.62 -0.81 -5.67
N CYS A 215 7.93 0.12 -6.34
CA CYS A 215 6.48 0.12 -6.53
C CYS A 215 6.10 1.02 -7.71
N SER A 216 5.32 0.49 -8.66
CA SER A 216 4.90 1.21 -9.87
C SER A 216 3.64 2.07 -9.71
N GLY A 217 3.08 2.18 -8.50
CA GLY A 217 1.86 2.94 -8.21
C GLY A 217 0.69 2.08 -7.80
N SER A 218 -0.52 2.63 -7.76
CA SER A 218 -1.74 1.86 -7.46
C SER A 218 -2.15 0.98 -8.64
N ASP A 219 -2.82 -0.14 -8.37
CA ASP A 219 -3.40 -1.02 -9.40
C ASP A 219 -4.66 -0.39 -9.99
N VAL A 220 -4.48 0.66 -10.80
CA VAL A 220 -5.55 1.51 -11.32
C VAL A 220 -6.58 0.75 -12.18
N LYS A 221 -6.22 -0.42 -12.71
CA LYS A 221 -7.16 -1.29 -13.43
C LYS A 221 -8.27 -1.78 -12.50
N ASP A 222 -7.90 -2.23 -11.30
CA ASP A 222 -8.85 -2.70 -10.30
C ASP A 222 -9.72 -1.53 -9.80
N ILE A 223 -9.15 -0.33 -9.71
CA ILE A 223 -9.84 0.90 -9.28
C ILE A 223 -10.93 1.30 -10.29
N VAL A 224 -10.63 1.34 -11.59
CA VAL A 224 -11.61 1.78 -12.59
C VAL A 224 -12.67 0.71 -12.90
N GLN A 225 -12.32 -0.58 -12.78
CA GLN A 225 -13.26 -1.68 -13.01
C GLN A 225 -14.32 -1.80 -11.91
N ASN A 226 -14.00 -1.37 -10.69
CA ASN A 226 -14.93 -1.35 -9.58
C ASN A 226 -14.74 -0.06 -8.77
N LYS A 227 -15.48 0.99 -9.16
CA LYS A 227 -15.34 2.35 -8.60
C LYS A 227 -15.54 2.37 -7.08
N ASP A 228 -16.51 1.64 -6.54
CA ASP A 228 -16.75 1.56 -5.08
C ASP A 228 -15.56 0.96 -4.34
N GLN A 229 -15.02 -0.16 -4.85
CA GLN A 229 -13.82 -0.76 -4.28
C GLN A 229 -12.58 0.11 -4.48
N GLY A 230 -12.49 0.81 -5.61
CA GLY A 230 -11.43 1.75 -5.94
C GLY A 230 -11.38 2.94 -4.99
N ILE A 231 -12.54 3.53 -4.67
CA ILE A 231 -12.67 4.59 -3.65
C ILE A 231 -12.21 4.09 -2.30
N ASN A 232 -12.65 2.89 -1.88
CA ASN A 232 -12.19 2.36 -0.61
C ASN A 232 -10.68 2.07 -0.63
N HIS A 233 -10.12 1.58 -1.73
CA HIS A 233 -8.68 1.38 -1.89
C HIS A 233 -7.90 2.68 -1.67
N LEU A 234 -8.26 3.75 -2.37
CA LEU A 234 -7.59 5.05 -2.27
C LEU A 234 -7.79 5.69 -0.90
N LYS A 235 -8.99 5.53 -0.28
CA LYS A 235 -9.21 5.93 1.11
C LYS A 235 -8.21 5.27 2.06
N GLN A 236 -8.00 3.96 1.96
CA GLN A 236 -7.05 3.25 2.83
C GLN A 236 -5.61 3.71 2.57
N LEU A 237 -5.27 4.03 1.32
CA LEU A 237 -3.97 4.62 0.97
C LEU A 237 -3.76 5.98 1.62
N TYR A 238 -4.72 6.89 1.55
CA TYR A 238 -4.61 8.21 2.20
C TYR A 238 -4.57 8.11 3.74
N LYS A 239 -5.33 7.18 4.33
CA LYS A 239 -5.25 6.88 5.77
C LYS A 239 -3.90 6.29 6.17
N TYR A 240 -3.30 5.44 5.34
CA TYR A 240 -1.93 4.95 5.53
C TYR A 240 -0.94 6.11 5.51
N ILE A 241 -1.02 6.98 4.51
CA ILE A 241 -0.14 8.15 4.38
C ILE A 241 -0.24 9.05 5.62
N ASN A 242 -1.46 9.42 6.01
CA ASN A 242 -1.70 10.21 7.21
C ASN A 242 -1.10 9.54 8.45
N PHE A 243 -1.30 8.23 8.62
CA PHE A 243 -0.77 7.51 9.77
C PHE A 243 0.77 7.49 9.80
N ILE A 244 1.43 7.09 8.70
CA ILE A 244 2.90 6.99 8.68
C ILE A 244 3.60 8.34 8.78
N SER A 245 2.93 9.42 8.39
CA SER A 245 3.48 10.77 8.49
C SER A 245 3.60 11.30 9.93
N LYS A 246 2.82 10.71 10.86
CA LYS A 246 2.79 11.09 12.28
C LYS A 246 3.37 10.02 13.21
N ILE A 247 3.72 8.85 12.66
CA ILE A 247 4.16 7.72 13.47
C ILE A 247 5.49 8.03 14.16
N ASN A 248 5.59 7.70 15.45
CA ASN A 248 6.83 7.86 16.23
C ASN A 248 7.83 6.71 16.03
N LYS A 249 7.46 5.69 15.26
CA LYS A 249 8.32 4.54 14.95
C LYS A 249 9.17 4.84 13.72
N ASN A 250 10.45 4.48 13.75
CA ASN A 250 11.33 4.67 12.60
C ASN A 250 10.91 3.76 11.45
N ILE A 251 10.68 4.36 10.27
CA ILE A 251 10.42 3.65 9.02
C ILE A 251 11.51 3.99 8.01
N LEU A 252 12.14 2.94 7.48
CA LEU A 252 13.12 2.99 6.41
C LEU A 252 12.52 2.39 5.13
N CYS A 253 12.38 3.22 4.09
CA CYS A 253 12.08 2.74 2.74
C CYS A 253 13.35 2.60 1.91
N ILE A 254 13.53 1.44 1.26
CA ILE A 254 14.64 1.20 0.33
C ILE A 254 14.07 1.15 -1.08
N TRP A 255 14.44 2.15 -1.89
CA TRP A 255 14.00 2.28 -3.27
C TRP A 255 15.00 1.65 -4.23
N ASN A 256 14.48 0.90 -5.20
CA ASN A 256 15.24 0.32 -6.30
C ASN A 256 14.39 0.39 -7.56
N GLY A 257 14.95 0.82 -8.69
CA GLY A 257 14.18 0.99 -9.92
C GLY A 257 12.99 1.94 -9.76
N TYR A 258 11.84 1.60 -10.35
CA TYR A 258 10.67 2.47 -10.32
C TYR A 258 10.05 2.66 -8.92
N ALA A 259 9.91 3.92 -8.51
CA ALA A 259 9.11 4.39 -7.38
C ALA A 259 8.16 5.48 -7.90
N MET A 260 6.91 5.11 -8.17
CA MET A 260 5.95 5.96 -8.89
C MET A 260 4.58 6.00 -8.21
N GLY A 261 3.88 7.12 -8.35
CA GLY A 261 2.48 7.29 -7.93
C GLY A 261 2.21 6.82 -6.51
N GLY A 262 1.25 5.90 -6.34
CA GLY A 262 0.96 5.25 -5.05
C GLY A 262 2.18 4.67 -4.31
N GLY A 263 3.23 4.25 -5.02
CA GLY A 263 4.51 3.82 -4.44
C GLY A 263 5.23 4.93 -3.68
N LEU A 264 5.15 6.15 -4.20
CA LEU A 264 5.59 7.35 -3.50
C LEU A 264 4.67 7.66 -2.33
N GLY A 265 3.36 7.45 -2.46
CA GLY A 265 2.42 7.51 -1.34
C GLY A 265 2.85 6.65 -0.15
N ILE A 266 3.20 5.39 -0.38
CA ILE A 266 3.58 4.50 0.72
C ILE A 266 4.96 4.76 1.35
N SER A 267 5.77 5.67 0.78
CA SER A 267 7.19 5.82 1.16
C SER A 267 7.70 7.25 1.33
N MET A 268 7.10 8.26 0.72
CA MET A 268 7.55 9.67 0.79
C MET A 268 7.48 10.26 2.20
N TYR A 269 6.59 9.73 3.02
CA TYR A 269 6.31 10.25 4.36
C TYR A 269 7.09 9.54 5.47
N THR A 270 7.96 8.59 5.10
CA THR A 270 8.83 7.90 6.06
C THR A 270 10.03 8.75 6.45
N GLN A 271 10.60 8.48 7.61
CA GLN A 271 11.75 9.22 8.16
C GLN A 271 13.01 9.00 7.32
N TYR A 272 13.21 7.76 6.85
CA TYR A 272 14.38 7.39 6.06
C TYR A 272 13.96 6.87 4.68
N ARG A 273 14.61 7.38 3.64
CA ARG A 273 14.52 6.90 2.26
C ARG A 273 15.91 6.74 1.69
N ILE A 274 16.19 5.56 1.17
CA ILE A 274 17.50 5.20 0.66
C ILE A 274 17.39 4.69 -0.77
N ILE A 275 18.32 5.12 -1.59
CA ILE A 275 18.48 4.60 -2.95
C ILE A 275 19.35 3.33 -2.88
N ASN A 276 18.90 2.25 -3.51
CA ASN A 276 19.74 1.08 -3.74
C ASN A 276 20.36 1.12 -5.15
N THR A 277 19.55 0.99 -6.20
CA THR A 277 20.02 0.94 -7.59
C THR A 277 18.98 1.50 -8.56
N ASN A 278 19.44 2.31 -9.52
CA ASN A 278 18.71 2.77 -10.71
C ASN A 278 17.33 3.35 -10.40
N VAL A 279 17.21 4.12 -9.31
CA VAL A 279 15.89 4.61 -8.87
C VAL A 279 15.33 5.62 -9.88
N ILE A 280 14.06 5.42 -10.23
CA ILE A 280 13.29 6.32 -11.09
C ILE A 280 12.06 6.79 -10.34
N PHE A 281 12.03 8.08 -10.04
CA PHE A 281 10.92 8.77 -9.38
C PHE A 281 10.04 9.47 -10.41
N SER A 282 8.72 9.31 -10.33
CA SER A 282 7.78 10.01 -11.21
C SER A 282 6.33 9.96 -10.73
N MET A 283 5.54 10.96 -11.13
CA MET A 283 4.08 11.02 -10.97
C MET A 283 3.41 10.95 -12.37
N PRO A 284 3.16 9.75 -12.91
CA PRO A 284 2.64 9.54 -14.26
C PRO A 284 1.11 9.65 -14.41
N GLU A 285 0.40 10.13 -13.40
CA GLU A 285 -1.07 10.10 -13.33
C GLU A 285 -1.75 10.90 -14.47
N ASN A 286 -1.17 12.04 -14.86
CA ASN A 286 -1.69 12.85 -15.98
C ASN A 286 -1.69 12.07 -17.32
N LYS A 287 -0.77 11.09 -17.50
CA LYS A 287 -0.74 10.24 -18.69
C LYS A 287 -1.96 9.34 -18.80
N ILE A 288 -2.51 8.91 -17.67
CA ILE A 288 -3.66 8.00 -17.61
C ILE A 288 -4.97 8.74 -17.36
N GLY A 289 -5.00 10.06 -17.53
CA GLY A 289 -6.22 10.86 -17.36
C GLY A 289 -6.63 11.04 -15.90
N PHE A 290 -5.69 10.89 -14.96
CA PHE A 290 -5.86 11.16 -13.53
C PHE A 290 -5.01 12.38 -13.13
N PHE A 291 -4.81 12.65 -11.84
CA PHE A 291 -3.98 13.76 -11.36
C PHE A 291 -2.94 13.24 -10.35
N PRO A 292 -1.79 13.92 -10.17
CA PRO A 292 -0.85 13.55 -9.12
C PRO A 292 -1.49 13.67 -7.73
N ASP A 293 -1.78 12.54 -7.11
CA ASP A 293 -2.45 12.44 -5.81
C ASP A 293 -1.45 12.10 -4.69
N VAL A 294 -1.87 11.32 -3.69
CA VAL A 294 -1.06 10.80 -2.56
C VAL A 294 -0.27 11.87 -1.80
N GLY A 295 -0.84 13.06 -1.72
CA GLY A 295 -0.28 14.26 -1.11
C GLY A 295 0.93 14.83 -1.84
N SER A 296 1.04 14.58 -3.15
CA SER A 296 2.14 15.08 -3.98
C SER A 296 2.27 16.60 -3.97
N SER A 297 1.16 17.35 -3.92
CA SER A 297 1.22 18.81 -3.75
C SER A 297 1.90 19.22 -2.42
N TYR A 298 1.82 18.39 -1.39
CA TYR A 298 2.48 18.60 -0.10
C TYR A 298 3.95 18.16 -0.08
N PHE A 299 4.29 16.98 -0.61
CA PHE A 299 5.69 16.55 -0.57
C PHE A 299 6.53 17.21 -1.67
N LEU A 300 5.98 17.54 -2.84
CA LEU A 300 6.76 18.16 -3.91
C LEU A 300 7.22 19.56 -3.50
N LYS A 301 6.37 20.36 -2.84
CA LYS A 301 6.77 21.69 -2.32
C LYS A 301 7.86 21.63 -1.23
N LYS A 302 8.01 20.48 -0.55
CA LYS A 302 9.04 20.29 0.48
C LYS A 302 10.44 20.16 -0.12
N TYR A 303 10.54 19.60 -1.33
CA TYR A 303 11.82 19.27 -1.96
C TYR A 303 12.16 20.14 -3.17
N PHE A 304 11.15 20.64 -3.87
CA PHE A 304 11.31 21.34 -5.15
C PHE A 304 10.70 22.74 -5.08
N SER A 305 11.19 23.65 -5.92
CA SER A 305 10.52 24.94 -6.12
C SER A 305 9.12 24.74 -6.68
N ARG A 306 8.22 25.73 -6.49
CA ARG A 306 6.87 25.73 -7.05
C ARG A 306 6.85 25.33 -8.53
N ASN A 307 7.74 25.92 -9.33
CA ASN A 307 7.76 25.74 -10.78
C ASN A 307 8.24 24.33 -11.17
N ILE A 308 9.28 23.82 -10.50
CA ILE A 308 9.74 22.43 -10.70
C ILE A 308 8.62 21.47 -10.31
N ALA A 309 7.98 21.66 -9.15
CA ALA A 309 6.89 20.79 -8.70
C ALA A 309 5.71 20.75 -9.69
N LEU A 310 5.29 21.91 -10.22
CA LEU A 310 4.29 21.98 -11.29
C LEU A 310 4.74 21.21 -12.52
N HIS A 311 5.97 21.45 -12.98
CA HIS A 311 6.54 20.78 -14.15
C HIS A 311 6.56 19.26 -13.99
N LEU A 312 7.01 18.74 -12.85
CA LEU A 312 7.07 17.30 -12.56
C LEU A 312 5.70 16.63 -12.69
N GLY A 313 4.65 17.25 -12.14
CA GLY A 313 3.30 16.72 -12.28
C GLY A 313 2.75 16.85 -13.71
N LEU A 314 2.97 18.00 -14.37
CA LEU A 314 2.47 18.25 -15.73
C LEU A 314 3.06 17.29 -16.77
N THR A 315 4.37 17.07 -16.75
CA THR A 315 5.08 16.29 -17.80
C THR A 315 5.27 14.82 -17.42
N SER A 316 5.07 14.49 -16.15
CA SER A 316 5.47 13.21 -15.57
C SER A 316 6.95 12.92 -15.82
N LEU A 317 7.80 13.95 -15.67
CA LEU A 317 9.25 13.83 -15.78
C LEU A 317 9.75 12.71 -14.85
N ARG A 318 10.72 11.95 -15.33
CA ARG A 318 11.33 10.85 -14.59
C ARG A 318 12.65 11.32 -14.02
N LEU A 319 12.69 11.53 -12.71
CA LEU A 319 13.90 11.91 -12.00
C LEU A 319 14.73 10.67 -11.70
N ASN A 320 16.04 10.80 -11.84
CA ASN A 320 16.97 9.73 -11.52
C ASN A 320 17.52 9.88 -10.09
N GLU A 321 18.32 8.92 -9.66
CA GLU A 321 18.91 8.90 -8.33
C GLU A 321 19.84 10.08 -8.01
N ILE A 322 20.44 10.73 -9.02
CA ILE A 322 21.24 11.93 -8.83
C ILE A 322 20.33 13.10 -8.46
N ASP A 323 19.23 13.29 -9.19
CA ASP A 323 18.24 14.32 -8.86
C ASP A 323 17.71 14.12 -7.43
N LEU A 324 17.37 12.88 -7.07
CA LEU A 324 16.86 12.55 -5.74
C LEU A 324 17.83 12.87 -4.60
N ILE A 325 19.13 12.80 -4.86
CA ILE A 325 20.17 13.18 -3.90
C ILE A 325 20.40 14.69 -3.89
N ASN A 326 20.48 15.32 -5.06
CA ASN A 326 20.70 16.76 -5.19
C ASN A 326 19.58 17.56 -4.49
N PHE A 327 18.33 17.13 -4.67
CA PHE A 327 17.16 17.72 -4.01
C PHE A 327 16.88 17.14 -2.62
N LYS A 328 17.76 16.29 -2.08
CA LYS A 328 17.67 15.69 -0.74
C LYS A 328 16.36 14.93 -0.48
N VAL A 329 15.75 14.39 -1.54
CA VAL A 329 14.60 13.48 -1.44
C VAL A 329 15.03 12.19 -0.76
N CYS A 330 16.21 11.67 -1.12
CA CYS A 330 16.89 10.55 -0.45
C CYS A 330 18.24 11.03 0.09
N THR A 331 18.65 10.51 1.25
CA THR A 331 19.86 10.96 1.94
C THR A 331 21.02 9.97 1.89
N ASN A 332 20.79 8.76 1.39
CA ASN A 332 21.79 7.69 1.36
C ASN A 332 21.70 6.92 0.04
N TYR A 333 22.81 6.28 -0.32
CA TYR A 333 22.92 5.39 -1.46
C TYR A 333 23.62 4.08 -1.06
N ILE A 334 23.02 2.94 -1.37
CA ILE A 334 23.51 1.60 -0.98
C ILE A 334 23.66 0.74 -2.22
N LYS A 335 24.90 0.54 -2.68
CA LYS A 335 25.18 -0.37 -3.81
C LYS A 335 24.99 -1.84 -3.44
N ASN A 336 25.50 -2.26 -2.28
CA ASN A 336 25.42 -3.63 -1.80
C ASN A 336 24.34 -3.76 -0.72
N LEU A 337 23.12 -4.13 -1.15
CA LEU A 337 21.97 -4.24 -0.26
C LEU A 337 22.20 -5.30 0.83
N ASP A 338 22.74 -6.46 0.46
CA ASP A 338 22.92 -7.58 1.37
C ASP A 338 23.89 -7.24 2.49
N GLN A 339 24.99 -6.54 2.16
CA GLN A 339 25.92 -6.04 3.17
C GLN A 339 25.23 -5.09 4.15
N PHE A 340 24.48 -4.11 3.63
CA PHE A 340 23.77 -3.16 4.47
C PHE A 340 22.73 -3.84 5.37
N LEU A 341 21.92 -4.75 4.82
CA LEU A 341 20.93 -5.51 5.58
C LEU A 341 21.59 -6.38 6.65
N ASN A 342 22.71 -7.03 6.33
CA ASN A 342 23.48 -7.80 7.31
C ASN A 342 24.02 -6.91 8.44
N GLU A 343 24.51 -5.71 8.15
CA GLU A 343 24.92 -4.75 9.18
C GLU A 343 23.72 -4.33 10.06
N LEU A 344 22.57 -4.03 9.46
CA LEU A 344 21.35 -3.68 10.18
C LEU A 344 20.86 -4.81 11.09
N TYR A 345 20.77 -6.04 10.57
CA TYR A 345 20.29 -7.18 11.36
C TYR A 345 21.25 -7.55 12.49
N ASN A 346 22.52 -7.12 12.43
CA ASN A 346 23.49 -7.36 13.50
C ASN A 346 23.39 -6.37 14.67
N ILE A 347 22.48 -5.39 14.63
CA ILE A 347 22.23 -4.50 15.77
C ILE A 347 21.58 -5.29 16.92
N LYS A 348 22.36 -5.67 17.93
CA LYS A 348 21.90 -6.39 19.13
C LYS A 348 21.65 -5.41 20.28
N LYS A 349 20.79 -4.42 20.07
CA LYS A 349 20.41 -3.41 21.08
C LYS A 349 18.91 -3.47 21.32
N GLU A 350 18.51 -3.84 22.54
CA GLU A 350 17.12 -3.85 22.98
C GLU A 350 16.63 -2.43 23.26
N ASP A 351 17.46 -1.62 23.92
CA ASP A 351 17.17 -0.21 24.18
C ASP A 351 17.00 0.58 22.87
N PRO A 352 15.83 1.24 22.64
CA PRO A 352 15.55 1.95 21.40
C PRO A 352 16.52 3.10 21.09
N ASN A 353 17.02 3.80 22.11
CA ASN A 353 17.94 4.92 21.90
C ASN A 353 19.30 4.42 21.41
N LYS A 354 19.86 3.39 22.07
CA LYS A 354 21.10 2.73 21.64
C LYS A 354 20.95 2.05 20.28
N PHE A 355 19.78 1.48 19.99
CA PHE A 355 19.46 0.95 18.67
C PHE A 355 19.55 2.06 17.62
N ASN A 356 18.90 3.20 17.87
CA ASN A 356 18.90 4.33 16.96
C ASN A 356 20.31 4.91 16.74
N GLU A 357 21.13 5.02 17.78
CA GLU A 357 22.53 5.45 17.65
C GLU A 357 23.32 4.53 16.70
N GLU A 358 23.21 3.21 16.85
CA GLU A 358 23.88 2.25 15.98
C GLU A 358 23.31 2.26 14.54
N PHE A 359 21.98 2.38 14.42
CA PHE A 359 21.32 2.52 13.12
C PHE A 359 21.84 3.74 12.34
N ILE A 360 21.92 4.91 12.99
CA ILE A 360 22.47 6.13 12.38
C ILE A 360 23.96 5.95 12.04
N LYS A 361 24.75 5.30 12.91
CA LYS A 361 26.16 4.99 12.59
C LYS A 361 26.29 4.13 11.33
N ILE A 362 25.42 3.14 11.15
CA ILE A 362 25.40 2.31 9.95
C ILE A 362 25.02 3.17 8.73
N LEU A 363 23.93 3.95 8.80
CA LEU A 363 23.53 4.83 7.70
C LEU A 363 24.66 5.78 7.26
N ASN A 364 25.42 6.33 8.21
CA ASN A 364 26.52 7.25 7.91
C ASN A 364 27.67 6.59 7.12
N LYS A 365 27.79 5.26 7.11
CA LYS A 365 28.75 4.54 6.25
C LYS A 365 28.34 4.54 4.77
N TYR A 366 27.08 4.84 4.48
CA TYR A 366 26.47 4.81 3.15
C TYR A 366 26.05 6.23 2.72
N PRO A 367 27.02 7.14 2.46
CA PRO A 367 26.71 8.51 2.05
C PRO A 367 25.97 8.53 0.69
N PRO A 368 25.32 9.64 0.33
CA PRO A 368 24.58 9.79 -0.92
C PRO A 368 25.54 9.97 -2.12
N LYS A 369 26.39 8.99 -2.38
CA LYS A 369 27.37 9.03 -3.48
C LYS A 369 26.94 8.07 -4.59
N VAL A 370 26.30 8.64 -5.61
CA VAL A 370 25.95 7.94 -6.85
C VAL A 370 27.19 7.74 -7.74
N ASN A 371 27.12 6.78 -8.64
CA ASN A 371 28.11 6.58 -9.70
C ASN A 371 28.32 7.87 -10.53
N VAL A 372 29.58 8.21 -10.79
CA VAL A 372 30.05 9.52 -11.30
C VAL A 372 29.68 9.78 -12.77
N ASN A 373 29.24 8.75 -13.51
CA ASN A 373 29.04 8.85 -14.96
C ASN A 373 27.61 9.24 -15.37
N ALA A 374 26.63 9.18 -14.48
CA ALA A 374 25.26 9.59 -14.79
C ALA A 374 25.13 11.12 -14.64
N LYS A 375 24.25 11.73 -15.43
CA LYS A 375 23.93 13.17 -15.37
C LYS A 375 22.56 13.37 -14.72
N PRO A 376 22.34 14.46 -13.96
CA PRO A 376 21.01 14.81 -13.47
C PRO A 376 20.04 15.03 -14.63
N VAL A 377 18.77 14.69 -14.44
CA VAL A 377 17.71 15.04 -15.39
C VAL A 377 17.36 16.52 -15.25
N LEU A 378 17.31 17.02 -14.01
CA LEU A 378 17.13 18.43 -13.71
C LEU A 378 18.47 19.16 -13.80
N THR A 379 18.90 19.45 -15.03
CA THR A 379 20.07 20.29 -15.29
C THR A 379 19.80 21.75 -14.90
N GLU A 380 20.85 22.53 -14.66
CA GLU A 380 20.73 23.97 -14.39
C GLU A 380 20.00 24.71 -15.52
N GLU A 381 20.27 24.33 -16.78
CA GLU A 381 19.57 24.86 -17.95
C GLU A 381 18.07 24.54 -17.93
N LEU A 382 17.70 23.29 -17.63
CA LEU A 382 16.30 22.90 -17.55
C LEU A 382 15.57 23.64 -16.42
N ILE A 383 16.20 23.77 -15.25
CA ILE A 383 15.65 24.51 -14.10
C ILE A 383 15.45 25.99 -14.47
N SER A 384 16.44 26.62 -15.08
CA SER A 384 16.37 28.02 -15.53
C SER A 384 15.23 28.25 -16.52
N ASN A 385 15.07 27.34 -17.49
CA ASN A 385 13.97 27.39 -18.46
C ASN A 385 12.60 27.16 -17.80
N ILE A 386 12.49 26.21 -16.87
CA ILE A 386 11.27 26.01 -16.07
C ILE A 386 10.92 27.32 -15.35
N ASP A 387 11.86 27.93 -14.65
CA ASP A 387 11.59 29.16 -13.90
C ASP A 387 11.20 30.33 -14.81
N LYS A 388 11.88 30.49 -15.95
CA LYS A 388 11.57 31.52 -16.96
C LYS A 388 10.12 31.48 -17.41
N TYR A 389 9.59 30.31 -17.75
CA TYR A 389 8.24 30.19 -18.34
C TYR A 389 7.13 29.99 -17.32
N TYR A 390 7.40 29.35 -16.18
CA TYR A 390 6.37 29.08 -15.17
C TYR A 390 6.12 30.24 -14.21
N THR A 391 7.11 31.11 -13.98
CA THR A 391 6.96 32.25 -13.05
C THR A 391 5.92 33.26 -13.55
N SER A 392 5.78 33.40 -14.87
CA SER A 392 4.85 34.35 -15.50
C SER A 392 3.45 33.78 -15.76
N ALA A 393 3.18 32.54 -15.35
CA ALA A 393 1.92 31.84 -15.62
C ALA A 393 1.13 31.53 -14.33
N ASN A 394 -0.13 31.95 -14.29
CA ASN A 394 -1.05 31.70 -13.18
C ASN A 394 -1.91 30.46 -13.40
N ASN A 395 -2.02 29.99 -14.63
CA ASN A 395 -2.79 28.81 -15.03
C ASN A 395 -2.12 28.12 -16.24
N LEU A 396 -2.62 26.93 -16.61
CA LEU A 396 -2.07 26.16 -17.73
C LEU A 396 -2.22 26.88 -19.08
N GLU A 397 -3.31 27.62 -19.28
CA GLU A 397 -3.57 28.33 -20.56
C GLU A 397 -2.54 29.43 -20.79
N GLU A 398 -2.28 30.26 -19.77
CA GLU A 398 -1.23 31.27 -19.80
C GLU A 398 0.15 30.64 -20.06
N LEU A 399 0.46 29.53 -19.40
CA LEU A 399 1.71 28.80 -19.64
C LEU A 399 1.82 28.38 -21.12
N ILE A 400 0.80 27.69 -21.65
CA ILE A 400 0.78 27.25 -23.05
C ILE A 400 0.90 28.43 -24.02
N ASN A 401 0.20 29.54 -23.77
CA ASN A 401 0.29 30.74 -24.60
C ASN A 401 1.68 31.36 -24.58
N ASN A 402 2.36 31.37 -23.43
CA ASN A 402 3.74 31.85 -23.30
C ASN A 402 4.74 30.95 -24.05
N LEU A 403 4.53 29.63 -23.99
CA LEU A 403 5.35 28.65 -24.71
C LEU A 403 5.16 28.76 -26.22
N LYS A 404 3.92 28.86 -26.71
CA LYS A 404 3.60 29.01 -28.15
C LYS A 404 4.26 30.24 -28.78
N LYS A 405 4.34 31.36 -28.05
CA LYS A 405 5.03 32.58 -28.51
C LYS A 405 6.52 32.36 -28.82
N ASN A 406 7.14 31.33 -28.24
CA ASN A 406 8.56 31.04 -28.36
C ASN A 406 8.85 29.65 -28.95
N GLU A 407 7.83 28.94 -29.45
CA GLU A 407 7.92 27.54 -29.88
C GLU A 407 8.96 27.31 -30.98
N ASP A 408 9.03 28.23 -31.96
CA ASP A 408 9.96 28.11 -33.09
C ASP A 408 11.41 28.42 -32.73
N ASN A 409 11.65 29.15 -31.64
CA ASN A 409 12.95 29.70 -31.28
C ASN A 409 13.58 29.02 -30.04
N ASP A 410 12.81 28.24 -29.29
CA ASP A 410 13.25 27.62 -28.04
C ASP A 410 12.87 26.13 -27.99
N ASN A 411 13.89 25.27 -28.02
CA ASN A 411 13.72 23.81 -27.96
C ASN A 411 13.01 23.35 -26.68
N PHE A 412 13.19 24.05 -25.55
CA PHE A 412 12.47 23.74 -24.33
C PHE A 412 10.97 23.99 -24.50
N CYS A 413 10.59 25.11 -25.12
CA CYS A 413 9.17 25.43 -25.37
C CYS A 413 8.51 24.36 -26.23
N LYS A 414 9.17 24.00 -27.34
CA LYS A 414 8.70 22.96 -28.25
C LYS A 414 8.54 21.61 -27.55
N GLN A 415 9.56 21.18 -26.78
CA GLN A 415 9.52 19.90 -26.08
C GLN A 415 8.43 19.89 -24.99
N LEU A 416 8.31 20.98 -24.21
CA LEU A 416 7.30 21.07 -23.16
C LEU A 416 5.87 21.06 -23.73
N LEU A 417 5.62 21.72 -24.85
CA LEU A 417 4.32 21.63 -25.54
C LEU A 417 4.01 20.20 -26.00
N LEU A 418 5.00 19.47 -26.52
CA LEU A 418 4.85 18.06 -26.89
C LEU A 418 4.54 17.20 -25.66
N ASP A 419 5.24 17.41 -24.54
CA ASP A 419 5.04 16.65 -23.31
C ASP A 419 3.65 16.89 -22.70
N ILE A 420 3.17 18.14 -22.69
CA ILE A 420 1.82 18.49 -22.23
C ILE A 420 0.77 17.86 -23.14
N ASN A 421 0.94 17.94 -24.47
CA ASN A 421 0.01 17.38 -25.45
C ASN A 421 -0.02 15.84 -25.47
N ALA A 422 1.05 15.20 -24.99
CA ALA A 422 1.10 13.74 -24.81
C ALA A 422 0.27 13.26 -23.62
N ASN A 423 -0.16 14.16 -22.73
CA ASN A 423 -0.94 13.88 -21.53
C ASN A 423 -2.40 14.34 -21.69
N CYS A 424 -3.25 13.94 -20.74
CA CYS A 424 -4.62 14.44 -20.67
C CYS A 424 -4.61 15.94 -20.31
N TYR A 425 -5.15 16.78 -21.19
CA TYR A 425 -5.21 18.23 -21.03
C TYR A 425 -6.01 18.62 -19.78
N PHE A 426 -7.19 18.01 -19.59
CA PHE A 426 -8.03 18.24 -18.40
C PHE A 426 -7.25 17.95 -17.11
N SER A 427 -6.56 16.81 -17.06
CA SER A 427 -5.70 16.43 -15.93
C SER A 427 -4.56 17.43 -15.70
N CYS A 428 -3.89 17.88 -16.75
CA CYS A 428 -2.83 18.88 -16.67
C CYS A 428 -3.37 20.23 -16.15
N GLN A 429 -4.51 20.68 -16.66
CA GLN A 429 -5.14 21.93 -16.28
C GLN A 429 -5.57 21.89 -14.81
N LEU A 430 -6.20 20.79 -14.42
CA LEU A 430 -6.62 20.54 -13.05
C LEU A 430 -5.41 20.47 -12.12
N TRP A 431 -4.35 19.74 -12.48
CA TRP A 431 -3.14 19.66 -11.67
C TRP A 431 -2.53 21.04 -11.41
N PHE A 432 -2.46 21.91 -12.44
CA PHE A 432 -1.93 23.25 -12.28
C PHE A 432 -2.70 24.02 -11.20
N SER A 433 -4.03 24.13 -11.36
CA SER A 433 -4.89 24.85 -10.41
C SER A 433 -4.91 24.19 -9.03
N TYR A 434 -4.94 22.86 -8.97
CA TYR A 434 -5.00 22.06 -7.76
C TYR A 434 -3.73 22.18 -6.92
N PHE A 435 -2.56 22.17 -7.57
CA PHE A 435 -1.28 22.35 -6.89
C PHE A 435 -1.20 23.73 -6.24
N ILE A 436 -1.61 24.78 -6.95
CA ILE A 436 -1.65 26.15 -6.41
C ILE A 436 -2.63 26.27 -5.26
N TYR A 437 -3.84 25.71 -5.40
CA TYR A 437 -4.84 25.71 -4.34
C TYR A 437 -4.31 25.05 -3.05
N ASN A 438 -3.54 23.98 -3.15
CA ASN A 438 -3.01 23.23 -2.01
C ASN A 438 -1.63 23.71 -1.51
N TYR A 439 -1.02 24.71 -2.16
CA TYR A 439 0.39 25.06 -1.93
C TYR A 439 0.68 25.43 -0.47
N GLU A 440 -0.22 26.13 0.20
CA GLU A 440 -0.08 26.53 1.61
C GLU A 440 -0.87 25.65 2.60
N LYS A 441 -1.59 24.62 2.10
CA LYS A 441 -2.43 23.77 2.94
C LYS A 441 -1.61 22.77 3.76
N SER A 442 -2.18 22.36 4.89
CA SER A 442 -1.63 21.27 5.70
C SER A 442 -1.75 19.94 4.97
N MET A 443 -0.90 18.98 5.31
CA MET A 443 -0.92 17.65 4.69
C MET A 443 -2.27 16.95 4.85
N GLU A 444 -2.95 17.09 5.99
CA GLU A 444 -4.26 16.47 6.21
C GLU A 444 -5.31 17.05 5.28
N GLU A 445 -5.32 18.38 5.10
CA GLU A 445 -6.21 19.03 4.14
C GLU A 445 -5.90 18.60 2.70
N VAL A 446 -4.62 18.46 2.35
CA VAL A 446 -4.22 17.95 1.03
C VAL A 446 -4.73 16.53 0.81
N LEU A 447 -4.58 15.62 1.79
CA LEU A 447 -5.04 14.24 1.65
C LEU A 447 -6.57 14.13 1.58
N ASP A 448 -7.29 14.97 2.33
CA ASP A 448 -8.75 15.07 2.22
C ASP A 448 -9.17 15.60 0.84
N ASN A 449 -8.47 16.61 0.32
CA ASN A 449 -8.70 17.15 -1.01
C ASN A 449 -8.38 16.12 -2.10
N ASP A 450 -7.32 15.33 -1.95
CA ASP A 450 -6.98 14.24 -2.89
C ASP A 450 -8.10 13.21 -2.94
N PHE A 451 -8.69 12.89 -1.79
CA PHE A 451 -9.81 11.96 -1.72
C PHE A 451 -11.09 12.50 -2.37
N LYS A 452 -11.40 13.78 -2.18
CA LYS A 452 -12.52 14.44 -2.87
C LYS A 452 -12.29 14.51 -4.38
N MET A 453 -11.09 14.90 -4.79
CA MET A 453 -10.74 14.95 -6.21
C MET A 453 -10.78 13.57 -6.86
N THR A 454 -10.33 12.54 -6.16
CA THR A 454 -10.46 11.15 -6.63
C THR A 454 -11.91 10.77 -6.91
N GLN A 455 -12.84 11.11 -6.01
CA GLN A 455 -14.27 10.88 -6.23
C GLN A 455 -14.76 11.64 -7.47
N TYR A 456 -14.33 12.89 -7.65
CA TYR A 456 -14.65 13.68 -8.83
C TYR A 456 -14.19 12.99 -10.13
N PHE A 457 -12.93 12.56 -10.20
CA PHE A 457 -12.41 11.84 -11.38
C PHE A 457 -13.09 10.50 -11.66
N LEU A 458 -13.60 9.81 -10.64
CA LEU A 458 -14.25 8.52 -10.83
C LEU A 458 -15.72 8.65 -11.24
N TYR A 459 -16.43 9.66 -10.74
CA TYR A 459 -17.88 9.77 -10.90
C TYR A 459 -18.34 10.93 -11.79
N HIS A 460 -17.50 11.94 -12.01
CA HIS A 460 -17.84 13.15 -12.76
C HIS A 460 -17.00 13.36 -14.02
N THR A 461 -15.97 12.55 -14.25
CA THR A 461 -15.18 12.59 -15.49
C THR A 461 -15.02 11.20 -16.11
N ASN A 462 -14.75 11.16 -17.42
CA ASN A 462 -14.44 9.93 -18.16
C ASN A 462 -12.93 9.77 -18.42
N THR A 463 -12.11 10.79 -18.13
CA THR A 463 -10.70 10.84 -18.51
C THR A 463 -9.91 9.71 -17.87
N PHE A 464 -10.13 9.42 -16.59
CA PHE A 464 -9.37 8.39 -15.87
C PHE A 464 -9.70 6.99 -16.37
N GLU A 465 -11.00 6.67 -16.49
CA GLU A 465 -11.46 5.37 -17.00
C GLU A 465 -10.97 5.12 -18.43
N LYS A 466 -11.05 6.14 -19.28
CA LYS A 466 -10.57 6.09 -20.66
C LYS A 466 -9.07 5.91 -20.76
N GLY A 467 -8.30 6.72 -20.03
CA GLY A 467 -6.84 6.65 -20.01
C GLY A 467 -6.34 5.29 -19.53
N VAL A 468 -6.89 4.76 -18.44
CA VAL A 468 -6.57 3.42 -17.95
C VAL A 468 -6.96 2.35 -18.99
N THR A 469 -8.13 2.48 -19.60
CA THR A 469 -8.62 1.51 -20.59
C THR A 469 -7.74 1.48 -21.84
N GLU A 470 -7.47 2.62 -22.46
CA GLU A 470 -6.70 2.70 -23.69
C GLU A 470 -5.22 2.36 -23.46
N ILE A 471 -4.59 2.93 -22.43
CA ILE A 471 -3.13 2.84 -22.23
C ILE A 471 -2.75 1.54 -21.53
N LEU A 472 -3.48 1.13 -20.48
CA LEU A 472 -3.06 0.02 -19.63
C LEU A 472 -3.80 -1.29 -19.91
N ILE A 473 -5.10 -1.25 -20.19
CA ILE A 473 -5.91 -2.45 -20.46
C ILE A 473 -5.74 -2.91 -21.91
N LYS A 474 -6.12 -2.05 -22.87
CA LYS A 474 -6.01 -2.34 -24.31
C LYS A 474 -4.58 -2.23 -24.83
N LYS A 475 -3.72 -1.46 -24.15
CA LYS A 475 -2.35 -1.15 -24.58
C LYS A 475 -2.33 -0.59 -26.01
N ASN A 476 -3.29 0.29 -26.31
CA ASN A 476 -3.48 0.88 -27.62
C ASN A 476 -2.32 1.82 -27.96
N LYS A 477 -1.42 1.36 -28.83
CA LYS A 477 -0.24 2.12 -29.27
C LYS A 477 -0.58 3.36 -30.10
N ASN A 478 -1.80 3.44 -30.64
CA ASN A 478 -2.24 4.54 -31.49
C ASN A 478 -3.04 5.60 -30.72
N PHE A 479 -3.35 5.35 -29.44
CA PHE A 479 -4.07 6.31 -28.62
C PHE A 479 -3.21 7.55 -28.36
N GLN A 480 -3.79 8.73 -28.61
CA GLN A 480 -3.16 10.02 -28.39
C GLN A 480 -4.20 10.99 -27.84
N TRP A 481 -3.92 11.56 -26.66
CA TRP A 481 -4.81 12.50 -25.99
C TRP A 481 -5.17 13.71 -26.86
N ILE A 482 -4.24 14.24 -27.66
CA ILE A 482 -4.50 15.38 -28.55
C ILE A 482 -5.58 15.11 -29.62
N LYS A 483 -5.82 13.85 -29.99
CA LYS A 483 -6.85 13.47 -30.97
C LYS A 483 -8.21 13.21 -30.34
N ASP A 484 -8.28 13.26 -29.02
CA ASP A 484 -9.46 12.90 -28.28
C ASP A 484 -10.40 14.09 -28.11
N HIS A 485 -11.64 13.96 -28.59
CA HIS A 485 -12.60 15.06 -28.58
C HIS A 485 -12.98 15.51 -27.15
N GLU A 486 -12.98 14.59 -26.18
CA GLU A 486 -13.23 14.89 -24.76
C GLU A 486 -12.02 15.55 -24.07
N ASN A 487 -10.86 15.57 -24.73
CA ASN A 487 -9.62 16.18 -24.25
C ASN A 487 -9.35 17.55 -24.90
N ASN A 488 -10.32 18.11 -25.62
CA ASN A 488 -10.22 19.48 -26.13
C ASN A 488 -10.01 20.46 -24.96
N PRO A 489 -9.31 21.59 -25.19
CA PRO A 489 -9.13 22.61 -24.18
C PRO A 489 -10.46 23.28 -23.87
N VAL A 490 -11.21 22.68 -22.95
CA VAL A 490 -12.40 23.26 -22.33
C VAL A 490 -11.92 23.91 -21.06
N GLN A 491 -12.31 25.16 -20.82
CA GLN A 491 -12.06 25.82 -19.55
C GLN A 491 -12.75 25.00 -18.45
N LEU A 492 -12.08 24.77 -17.32
CA LEU A 492 -12.72 24.17 -16.15
C LEU A 492 -13.99 24.96 -15.83
N GLU A 493 -15.16 24.36 -16.04
CA GLU A 493 -16.45 25.01 -15.78
C GLU A 493 -16.61 25.30 -14.28
N GLU A 494 -16.05 24.44 -13.45
CA GLU A 494 -16.02 24.53 -11.99
C GLU A 494 -14.59 24.84 -11.52
N THR A 495 -14.44 25.76 -10.57
CA THR A 495 -13.13 25.98 -9.94
C THR A 495 -12.76 24.79 -9.04
N ILE A 496 -11.48 24.67 -8.67
CA ILE A 496 -11.04 23.66 -7.70
C ILE A 496 -11.81 23.78 -6.38
N GLU A 497 -12.13 25.01 -5.96
CA GLU A 497 -12.88 25.25 -4.74
C GLU A 497 -14.33 24.79 -4.87
N ASP A 498 -14.99 25.04 -6.00
CA ASP A 498 -16.35 24.56 -6.26
C ASP A 498 -16.44 23.03 -6.20
N ILE A 499 -15.48 22.35 -6.83
CA ILE A 499 -15.39 20.89 -6.80
C ILE A 499 -15.23 20.39 -5.36
N LEU A 500 -14.28 20.96 -4.60
CA LEU A 500 -13.96 20.50 -3.25
C LEU A 500 -15.02 20.86 -2.20
N MET A 501 -15.84 21.88 -2.44
CA MET A 501 -16.96 22.30 -1.59
C MET A 501 -18.27 21.55 -1.91
N ASN A 502 -18.28 20.71 -2.94
CA ASN A 502 -19.44 19.91 -3.30
C ASN A 502 -19.82 18.96 -2.16
N LYS A 503 -21.00 19.17 -1.57
CA LYS A 503 -21.52 18.41 -0.42
C LYS A 503 -21.76 16.93 -0.70
N ASN A 504 -21.81 16.52 -1.96
CA ASN A 504 -21.97 15.13 -2.35
C ASN A 504 -20.65 14.34 -2.30
N LEU A 505 -19.50 15.03 -2.21
CA LEU A 505 -18.21 14.37 -2.04
C LEU A 505 -17.96 14.08 -0.56
N LEU A 506 -17.51 12.86 -0.28
CA LEU A 506 -17.17 12.44 1.07
C LEU A 506 -15.83 13.04 1.50
N SER A 507 -15.76 13.46 2.76
CA SER A 507 -14.51 13.84 3.43
C SER A 507 -13.99 12.66 4.26
N ILE A 508 -12.67 12.53 4.34
CA ILE A 508 -11.97 11.56 5.19
C ILE A 508 -11.17 12.22 6.30
N LYS A 509 -11.29 13.54 6.45
CA LYS A 509 -10.57 14.31 7.47
C LYS A 509 -10.85 13.80 8.88
N ASP A 510 -12.10 13.46 9.19
CA ASP A 510 -12.51 12.91 10.49
C ASP A 510 -12.12 11.43 10.68
N GLU A 511 -11.65 10.76 9.61
CA GLU A 511 -11.14 9.38 9.68
C GLU A 511 -9.61 9.31 9.90
N PHE A 512 -8.92 10.45 9.90
CA PHE A 512 -7.50 10.55 10.22
C PHE A 512 -7.26 10.35 11.71
N ILE A 513 -6.10 9.77 12.04
CA ILE A 513 -5.74 9.34 13.40
C ILE A 513 -4.64 10.25 13.95
#